data_AF-A0A4R9K9D3-F1
#
_entry.id   AF-A0A4R9K9D3-F1
#
_cell.length_a   1.000
_cell.length_b   1.000
_cell.length_c   1.000
_cell.angle_alpha   90.00
_cell.angle_beta   90.00
_cell.angle_gamma   90.00
#
_symmetry.space_group_name_H-M   'P 1'
#
loop_
_entity.id
_entity.type
_entity.pdbx_description
1 polymer ?
#
loop_
_entity_poly.entity_id
_entity_poly.type
_entity_poly.pdbx_seq_one_letter_code
_entity_poly.pdbx_strand_id
1 'polypeptide(L)'
;MNVKIFQLLLILVINCFVLLCNPTPKKDNSVAILGLVVLLQSQTATPDTSCPVKTLPTGIPLATSIVSANSSVSGFSDANKATNGICGGGETSGALDVYSLNLTGAGATLKLSWAGKFVQNVSGIDFIVYENAFKISETSDRYLMDPMVVEVSIDDSSYCGFSLTYDSTASTLNKISSWVGFAGLRPVIYNMGSNTFTLEDLFTSTGSGFLKGGGDGFDLEDLITSTSCTATVRNNILSSGFKYIKLTSATAITNPGTGNPYTYPHSFDNGSDIDGVIAKSVK
;
A
#
# COMPACT_ATOMS: atom_id res chain seq x y z
N MET A 1 -17.67 16.70 -65.27
CA MET A 1 -18.11 17.93 -64.58
C MET A 1 -17.22 18.11 -63.36
N ASN A 2 -16.54 19.27 -63.27
CA ASN A 2 -15.20 19.41 -62.73
C ASN A 2 -15.10 19.49 -61.19
N VAL A 3 -14.44 18.49 -60.59
CA VAL A 3 -14.00 18.47 -59.16
C VAL A 3 -13.01 19.61 -58.83
N LYS A 4 -12.44 20.28 -59.85
CA LYS A 4 -11.50 21.39 -59.67
C LYS A 4 -12.13 22.74 -59.27
N ILE A 5 -13.45 22.88 -59.31
CA ILE A 5 -14.13 24.14 -58.92
C ILE A 5 -14.37 24.21 -57.41
N PHE A 6 -14.50 23.07 -56.73
CA PHE A 6 -14.76 23.05 -55.28
C PHE A 6 -13.51 23.32 -54.43
N GLN A 7 -12.32 22.98 -54.93
CA GLN A 7 -11.04 23.26 -54.25
C GLN A 7 -10.60 24.73 -54.35
N LEU A 8 -11.09 25.49 -55.33
CA LEU A 8 -10.75 26.92 -55.48
C LEU A 8 -11.54 27.82 -54.52
N LEU A 9 -12.77 27.42 -54.15
CA LEU A 9 -13.64 28.17 -53.24
C LEU A 9 -13.25 28.02 -51.75
N LEU A 10 -12.59 26.92 -51.36
CA LEU A 10 -12.15 26.72 -49.97
C LEU A 10 -10.87 27.51 -49.64
N ILE A 11 -10.03 27.82 -50.64
CA ILE A 11 -8.79 28.60 -50.46
C ILE A 11 -9.07 30.12 -50.35
N LEU A 12 -10.21 30.59 -50.85
CA LEU A 12 -10.60 32.01 -50.77
C LEU A 12 -11.15 32.41 -49.39
N VAL A 13 -11.74 31.46 -48.64
CA VAL A 13 -12.36 31.75 -47.33
C VAL A 13 -11.32 31.78 -46.19
N ILE A 14 -10.17 31.10 -46.34
CA ILE A 14 -9.10 31.08 -45.33
C ILE A 14 -8.21 32.34 -45.38
N ASN A 15 -8.21 33.09 -46.48
CA ASN A 15 -7.39 34.31 -46.63
C ASN A 15 -8.06 35.60 -46.13
N CYS A 16 -9.28 35.54 -45.57
CA CYS A 16 -9.99 36.74 -45.11
C CYS A 16 -9.84 37.02 -43.59
N PHE A 17 -9.13 36.17 -42.84
CA PHE A 17 -8.93 36.35 -41.40
C PHE A 17 -7.56 36.89 -40.98
N VAL A 18 -6.68 37.27 -41.93
CA VAL A 18 -5.30 37.71 -41.63
C VAL A 18 -5.07 39.22 -41.82
N LEU A 19 -6.13 40.04 -41.94
CA LEU A 19 -6.01 41.48 -42.22
C LEU A 19 -6.60 42.43 -41.16
N LEU A 20 -6.74 41.98 -39.91
CA LEU A 20 -7.07 42.84 -38.78
C LEU A 20 -6.04 42.72 -37.66
N CYS A 21 -4.82 43.17 -37.92
CA CYS A 21 -3.87 43.57 -36.89
C CYS A 21 -3.09 44.79 -37.37
N ASN A 22 -3.47 45.97 -36.87
CA ASN A 22 -2.65 47.18 -36.98
C ASN A 22 -1.40 47.03 -36.10
N PRO A 23 -0.18 47.25 -36.61
CA PRO A 23 1.00 47.31 -35.77
C PRO A 23 1.14 48.72 -35.18
N THR A 24 0.99 48.84 -33.86
CA THR A 24 1.55 49.99 -33.12
C THR A 24 3.00 49.69 -32.72
N PRO A 25 3.88 50.71 -32.67
CA PRO A 25 5.33 50.51 -32.62
C PRO A 25 5.83 50.03 -31.25
N LYS A 26 6.93 49.25 -31.33
CA LYS A 26 7.70 48.63 -30.25
C LYS A 26 7.97 49.54 -29.05
N LYS A 27 7.85 48.95 -27.86
CA LYS A 27 8.61 49.33 -26.66
C LYS A 27 9.46 48.13 -26.24
N ASP A 28 10.78 48.26 -26.32
CA ASP A 28 11.74 47.26 -25.86
C ASP A 28 11.64 47.11 -24.34
N ASN A 29 11.21 45.93 -23.88
CA ASN A 29 11.21 45.53 -22.47
C ASN A 29 12.01 44.24 -22.31
N SER A 30 13.33 44.32 -22.50
CA SER A 30 14.28 43.22 -22.29
C SER A 30 14.44 42.80 -20.80
N VAL A 31 13.66 43.37 -19.89
CA VAL A 31 13.74 43.12 -18.44
C VAL A 31 12.66 42.13 -17.95
N ALA A 32 11.65 41.81 -18.78
CA ALA A 32 10.58 40.88 -18.40
C ALA A 32 10.93 39.38 -18.58
N ILE A 33 12.03 39.07 -19.30
CA ILE A 33 12.38 37.67 -19.62
C ILE A 33 13.19 37.01 -18.49
N LEU A 34 13.91 37.78 -17.68
CA LEU A 34 14.65 37.25 -16.52
C LEU A 34 13.73 36.81 -15.36
N GLY A 35 12.56 37.44 -15.21
CA GLY A 35 11.54 37.01 -14.23
C GLY A 35 10.84 35.71 -14.65
N LEU A 36 10.70 35.46 -15.95
CA LEU A 36 10.09 34.22 -16.45
C LEU A 36 11.01 33.00 -16.26
N VAL A 37 12.33 33.16 -16.40
CA VAL A 37 13.28 32.03 -16.26
C VAL A 37 13.36 31.49 -14.83
N VAL A 38 13.12 32.33 -13.81
CA VAL A 38 13.06 31.89 -12.40
C VAL A 38 11.76 31.15 -12.09
N LEU A 39 10.67 31.46 -12.80
CA LEU A 39 9.39 30.73 -12.70
C LEU A 39 9.40 29.37 -13.40
N LEU A 40 10.32 29.13 -14.35
CA LEU A 40 10.48 27.84 -15.02
C LEU A 40 11.28 26.80 -14.22
N GLN A 41 11.95 27.18 -13.12
CA GLN A 41 12.65 26.22 -12.25
C GLN A 41 11.75 25.64 -11.16
N SER A 42 10.51 26.11 -11.03
CA SER A 42 9.48 25.44 -10.24
C SER A 42 8.68 24.51 -11.16
N GLN A 43 9.35 23.54 -11.80
CA GLN A 43 8.64 22.35 -12.25
C GLN A 43 8.21 21.61 -10.98
N THR A 44 7.06 22.00 -10.43
CA THR A 44 6.26 21.07 -9.65
C THR A 44 6.00 19.91 -10.59
N ALA A 45 6.67 18.78 -10.36
CA ALA A 45 6.36 17.54 -11.02
C ALA A 45 4.84 17.37 -10.96
N THR A 46 4.19 17.24 -12.12
CA THR A 46 2.80 16.80 -12.17
C THR A 46 2.71 15.52 -11.34
N PRO A 47 1.80 15.42 -10.36
CA PRO A 47 1.63 14.20 -9.59
C PRO A 47 1.52 13.03 -10.56
N ASP A 48 2.36 12.01 -10.39
CA ASP A 48 2.24 10.78 -11.17
C ASP A 48 0.92 10.13 -10.78
N THR A 49 -0.12 10.26 -11.60
CA THR A 49 -1.43 9.70 -11.30
C THR A 49 -1.50 8.20 -11.54
N SER A 50 -0.43 7.60 -12.07
CA SER A 50 -0.33 6.15 -12.27
C SER A 50 0.16 5.47 -10.99
N CYS A 51 -0.42 4.29 -10.71
CA CYS A 51 0.06 3.41 -9.65
C CYS A 51 0.41 2.05 -10.28
N PRO A 52 1.61 1.50 -10.01
CA PRO A 52 2.65 2.03 -9.13
C PRO A 52 3.30 3.30 -9.68
N VAL A 53 3.72 4.19 -8.77
CA VAL A 53 4.43 5.42 -9.13
C VAL A 53 5.82 5.09 -9.66
N LYS A 54 6.32 5.87 -10.63
CA LYS A 54 7.67 5.64 -11.19
C LYS A 54 8.79 5.87 -10.18
N THR A 55 8.55 6.68 -9.16
CA THR A 55 9.53 6.99 -8.12
C THR A 55 8.81 7.03 -6.78
N LEU A 56 9.26 6.20 -5.85
CA LEU A 56 8.69 6.12 -4.51
C LEU A 56 8.93 7.43 -3.73
N PRO A 57 7.93 7.92 -2.97
CA PRO A 57 8.10 9.09 -2.13
C PRO A 57 9.19 8.88 -1.06
N THR A 58 10.12 9.82 -0.94
CA THR A 58 11.24 9.72 0.03
C THR A 58 10.81 9.94 1.49
N GLY A 59 9.64 10.54 1.72
CA GLY A 59 9.09 10.82 3.06
C GLY A 59 8.24 9.70 3.65
N ILE A 60 8.08 8.57 2.94
CA ILE A 60 7.26 7.45 3.37
C ILE A 60 8.17 6.22 3.51
N PRO A 61 8.39 5.73 4.75
CA PRO A 61 9.22 4.56 4.98
C PRO A 61 8.52 3.26 4.54
N LEU A 62 8.45 3.02 3.22
CA LEU A 62 7.97 1.76 2.64
C LEU A 62 9.05 0.67 2.80
N ALA A 63 8.63 -0.56 3.09
CA ALA A 63 9.51 -1.72 2.99
C ALA A 63 9.78 -2.01 1.51
N THR A 64 11.03 -1.84 1.08
CA THR A 64 11.42 -1.92 -0.35
C THR A 64 12.30 -3.13 -0.67
N SER A 65 12.65 -3.94 0.33
CA SER A 65 13.56 -5.07 0.14
C SER A 65 12.85 -6.39 0.42
N ILE A 66 12.74 -7.22 -0.61
CA ILE A 66 12.20 -8.58 -0.52
C ILE A 66 13.29 -9.48 0.06
N VAL A 67 13.01 -10.10 1.21
CA VAL A 67 13.92 -11.03 1.90
C VAL A 67 13.63 -12.46 1.45
N SER A 68 12.35 -12.82 1.35
CA SER A 68 11.92 -14.09 0.74
C SER A 68 10.48 -13.99 0.25
N ALA A 69 10.21 -14.55 -0.93
CA ALA A 69 8.89 -14.58 -1.54
C ALA A 69 8.83 -15.80 -2.49
N ASN A 70 7.95 -16.77 -2.20
CA ASN A 70 7.90 -18.05 -2.93
C ASN A 70 6.49 -18.43 -3.41
N SER A 71 5.55 -17.50 -3.41
CA SER A 71 4.20 -17.72 -3.90
C SER A 71 4.18 -18.20 -5.35
N SER A 72 3.23 -19.09 -5.65
CA SER A 72 2.95 -19.61 -6.99
C SER A 72 1.57 -19.22 -7.52
N VAL A 73 0.92 -18.21 -6.93
CA VAL A 73 -0.42 -17.76 -7.35
C VAL A 73 -0.35 -17.20 -8.78
N SER A 74 -1.13 -17.79 -9.69
CA SER A 74 -1.13 -17.41 -11.10
C SER A 74 -1.56 -15.95 -11.28
N GLY A 75 -0.74 -15.15 -11.95
CA GLY A 75 -1.03 -13.74 -12.25
C GLY A 75 -0.64 -12.73 -11.17
N PHE A 76 -0.39 -13.19 -9.94
CA PHE A 76 -0.12 -12.32 -8.78
C PHE A 76 1.11 -12.75 -7.95
N SER A 77 2.02 -13.55 -8.53
CA SER A 77 3.23 -14.04 -7.86
C SER A 77 4.46 -13.12 -8.02
N ASP A 78 4.32 -11.92 -8.58
CA ASP A 78 5.44 -10.97 -8.70
C ASP A 78 5.65 -10.23 -7.37
N ALA A 79 6.68 -10.62 -6.62
CA ALA A 79 6.96 -10.04 -5.31
C ALA A 79 7.29 -8.54 -5.34
N ASN A 80 7.68 -7.98 -6.49
CA ASN A 80 7.93 -6.54 -6.60
C ASN A 80 6.66 -5.73 -6.33
N LYS A 81 5.48 -6.32 -6.54
CA LYS A 81 4.16 -5.72 -6.29
C LYS A 81 3.89 -5.39 -4.82
N ALA A 82 4.61 -6.00 -3.89
CA ALA A 82 4.54 -5.65 -2.46
C ALA A 82 5.51 -4.52 -2.05
N THR A 83 6.30 -3.99 -2.99
CA THR A 83 7.42 -3.07 -2.70
C THR A 83 7.56 -1.90 -3.68
N ASN A 84 6.79 -1.90 -4.77
CA ASN A 84 6.81 -0.91 -5.85
C ASN A 84 5.85 0.27 -5.60
N GLY A 85 5.17 0.29 -4.46
CA GLY A 85 4.21 1.30 -4.06
C GLY A 85 3.03 0.67 -3.35
N ILE A 86 2.06 1.47 -2.95
CA ILE A 86 0.77 0.98 -2.45
C ILE A 86 -0.31 1.56 -3.36
N CYS A 87 -1.10 0.68 -3.96
CA CYS A 87 -1.99 1.02 -5.06
C CYS A 87 -3.45 0.72 -4.75
N GLY A 88 -3.89 1.02 -3.53
CA GLY A 88 -5.22 0.68 -3.04
C GLY A 88 -6.37 1.06 -3.97
N GLY A 89 -7.39 0.20 -4.00
CA GLY A 89 -8.62 0.36 -4.77
C GLY A 89 -9.73 1.12 -4.03
N GLY A 90 -9.53 1.48 -2.76
CA GLY A 90 -10.51 2.16 -1.92
C GLY A 90 -11.33 1.20 -1.04
N GLU A 91 -12.45 1.69 -0.50
CA GLU A 91 -13.23 0.92 0.48
C GLU A 91 -13.97 -0.28 -0.12
N THR A 92 -14.37 -0.20 -1.39
CA THR A 92 -15.34 -1.11 -2.02
C THR A 92 -14.77 -1.91 -3.19
N SER A 93 -13.48 -1.77 -3.48
CA SER A 93 -12.80 -2.53 -4.53
C SER A 93 -11.36 -2.81 -4.15
N GLY A 94 -10.88 -4.00 -4.49
CA GLY A 94 -9.46 -4.30 -4.51
C GLY A 94 -8.76 -3.73 -5.74
N ALA A 95 -7.46 -3.49 -5.63
CA ALA A 95 -6.51 -3.22 -6.71
C ALA A 95 -5.96 -4.52 -7.32
N LEU A 96 -5.22 -4.41 -8.43
CA LEU A 96 -4.58 -5.55 -9.09
C LEU A 96 -3.05 -5.53 -8.98
N ASP A 97 -2.47 -4.47 -8.39
CA ASP A 97 -1.01 -4.33 -8.21
C ASP A 97 -0.58 -4.96 -6.89
N VAL A 98 -0.81 -6.27 -6.74
CA VAL A 98 -0.64 -6.99 -5.47
C VAL A 98 0.28 -8.20 -5.61
N TYR A 99 0.90 -8.59 -4.51
CA TYR A 99 1.56 -9.90 -4.38
C TYR A 99 0.70 -10.84 -3.54
N SER A 100 0.13 -11.86 -4.18
CA SER A 100 -0.72 -12.84 -3.52
C SER A 100 0.08 -13.98 -2.92
N LEU A 101 -0.21 -14.36 -1.68
CA LEU A 101 0.34 -15.55 -1.04
C LEU A 101 -0.43 -16.81 -1.45
N ASN A 102 0.17 -17.99 -1.32
CA ASN A 102 -0.60 -19.22 -1.28
C ASN A 102 -1.38 -19.33 0.06
N LEU A 103 -2.42 -20.16 0.10
CA LEU A 103 -3.11 -20.50 1.35
C LEU A 103 -2.18 -21.21 2.35
N THR A 104 -1.36 -22.14 1.86
CA THR A 104 -0.48 -22.97 2.70
C THR A 104 0.85 -23.26 2.00
N GLY A 105 1.77 -23.90 2.72
CA GLY A 105 3.07 -24.32 2.17
C GLY A 105 4.08 -23.17 2.04
N ALA A 106 5.15 -23.41 1.28
CA ALA A 106 6.29 -22.50 1.21
C ALA A 106 5.97 -21.12 0.61
N GLY A 107 4.93 -21.03 -0.21
CA GLY A 107 4.48 -19.78 -0.83
C GLY A 107 3.45 -19.00 -0.02
N ALA A 108 3.08 -19.47 1.18
CA ALA A 108 2.16 -18.78 2.07
C ALA A 108 2.85 -17.75 2.99
N THR A 109 4.09 -17.36 2.67
CA THR A 109 4.86 -16.40 3.48
C THR A 109 5.63 -15.42 2.62
N LEU A 110 5.54 -14.15 2.99
CA LEU A 110 6.38 -13.06 2.50
C LEU A 110 7.24 -12.53 3.65
N LYS A 111 8.51 -12.25 3.36
CA LYS A 111 9.39 -11.51 4.26
C LYS A 111 9.91 -10.25 3.58
N LEU A 112 9.78 -9.12 4.27
CA LEU A 112 10.24 -7.81 3.79
C LEU A 112 11.19 -7.15 4.80
N SER A 113 11.92 -6.13 4.34
CA SER A 113 12.73 -5.25 5.18
C SER A 113 12.85 -3.84 4.59
N TRP A 114 13.37 -2.90 5.39
CA TRP A 114 13.62 -1.51 5.03
C TRP A 114 15.07 -1.26 4.58
N ALA A 115 15.59 -2.13 3.71
CA ALA A 115 16.94 -2.04 3.17
C ALA A 115 18.03 -1.90 4.27
N GLY A 116 17.89 -2.66 5.36
CA GLY A 116 18.83 -2.69 6.49
C GLY A 116 18.52 -1.72 7.63
N LYS A 117 17.55 -0.82 7.47
CA LYS A 117 17.08 0.08 8.53
C LYS A 117 16.24 -0.65 9.58
N PHE A 118 16.15 -0.07 10.77
CA PHE A 118 15.29 -0.55 11.85
C PHE A 118 14.01 0.28 11.95
N VAL A 119 12.85 -0.38 11.87
CA VAL A 119 11.57 0.20 12.26
C VAL A 119 11.58 0.46 13.76
N GLN A 120 11.35 1.71 14.15
CA GLN A 120 11.43 2.14 15.55
C GLN A 120 10.13 1.88 16.30
N ASN A 121 10.28 1.54 17.58
CA ASN A 121 9.21 1.60 18.56
C ASN A 121 9.01 3.06 18.98
N VAL A 122 7.89 3.65 18.57
CA VAL A 122 7.47 5.00 18.87
C VAL A 122 6.09 4.97 19.52
N SER A 123 5.54 6.12 19.89
CA SER A 123 4.21 6.13 20.50
C SER A 123 3.12 5.70 19.50
N GLY A 124 2.34 4.68 19.89
CA GLY A 124 1.21 4.15 19.15
C GLY A 124 1.64 3.24 18.01
N ILE A 125 0.80 3.13 16.98
CA ILE A 125 1.07 2.30 15.81
C ILE A 125 2.43 2.65 15.19
N ASP A 126 3.29 1.65 15.02
CA ASP A 126 4.65 1.74 14.51
C ASP A 126 4.77 1.39 13.04
N PHE A 127 3.89 0.53 12.55
CA PHE A 127 3.82 0.17 11.14
C PHE A 127 2.42 -0.26 10.71
N ILE A 128 2.15 -0.21 9.41
CA ILE A 128 0.87 -0.55 8.78
C ILE A 128 1.14 -1.58 7.70
N VAL A 129 0.36 -2.66 7.72
CA VAL A 129 0.33 -3.67 6.65
C VAL A 129 -0.86 -3.36 5.75
N TYR A 130 -0.60 -3.26 4.44
CA TYR A 130 -1.61 -3.05 3.41
C TYR A 130 -1.82 -4.33 2.64
N GLU A 131 -3.06 -4.79 2.69
CA GLU A 131 -3.57 -5.98 2.03
C GLU A 131 -4.92 -5.59 1.43
N ASN A 132 -5.22 -6.15 0.29
CA ASN A 132 -6.24 -5.69 -0.64
C ASN A 132 -7.68 -6.04 -0.25
N ALA A 133 -8.01 -5.99 1.05
CA ALA A 133 -9.36 -6.20 1.54
C ALA A 133 -10.33 -5.13 1.00
N PHE A 134 -11.61 -5.47 0.88
CA PHE A 134 -12.65 -4.50 0.54
C PHE A 134 -14.02 -4.90 1.10
N LYS A 135 -14.84 -3.90 1.34
CA LYS A 135 -16.18 -4.04 1.89
C LYS A 135 -17.13 -4.60 0.84
N ILE A 136 -17.89 -5.64 1.21
CA ILE A 136 -18.85 -6.30 0.30
C ILE A 136 -20.31 -5.91 0.54
N SER A 137 -20.56 -5.07 1.54
CA SER A 137 -21.91 -4.61 1.87
C SER A 137 -21.84 -3.33 2.66
N GLU A 138 -22.55 -2.29 2.19
CA GLU A 138 -22.59 -0.98 2.86
C GLU A 138 -23.27 -1.02 4.24
N THR A 139 -24.16 -1.99 4.43
CA THR A 139 -25.00 -2.14 5.63
C THR A 139 -24.47 -3.17 6.64
N SER A 140 -23.36 -3.84 6.34
CA SER A 140 -22.74 -4.80 7.26
C SER A 140 -21.25 -4.55 7.45
N ASP A 141 -20.73 -5.05 8.56
CA ASP A 141 -19.31 -5.05 8.94
C ASP A 141 -18.52 -6.15 8.23
N ARG A 142 -18.88 -6.47 6.98
CA ARG A 142 -18.36 -7.63 6.24
C ARG A 142 -17.45 -7.22 5.09
N TYR A 143 -16.34 -7.93 4.98
CA TYR A 143 -15.26 -7.66 4.04
C TYR A 143 -14.89 -8.95 3.29
N LEU A 144 -14.50 -8.82 2.02
CA LEU A 144 -13.58 -9.79 1.43
C LEU A 144 -12.20 -9.38 1.90
N MET A 145 -11.57 -10.28 2.65
CA MET A 145 -10.40 -9.98 3.42
C MET A 145 -9.64 -11.29 3.63
N ASP A 146 -8.33 -11.20 3.58
CA ASP A 146 -7.45 -12.35 3.65
C ASP A 146 -6.53 -12.25 4.87
N PRO A 147 -6.98 -12.73 6.05
CA PRO A 147 -6.24 -12.59 7.29
C PRO A 147 -4.85 -13.21 7.21
N MET A 148 -3.86 -12.50 7.73
CA MET A 148 -2.49 -12.96 7.87
C MET A 148 -1.94 -12.71 9.26
N VAL A 149 -1.04 -13.60 9.68
CA VAL A 149 -0.27 -13.44 10.91
C VAL A 149 0.96 -12.61 10.61
N VAL A 150 1.18 -11.60 11.46
CA VAL A 150 2.32 -10.71 11.40
C VAL A 150 3.32 -11.07 12.48
N GLU A 151 4.57 -11.21 12.09
CA GLU A 151 5.69 -11.39 13.01
C GLU A 151 6.86 -10.49 12.62
N VAL A 152 7.63 -10.03 13.60
CA VAL A 152 8.78 -9.14 13.39
C VAL A 152 10.06 -9.72 14.00
N SER A 153 11.21 -9.37 13.43
CA SER A 153 12.52 -9.88 13.84
C SER A 153 13.65 -8.86 13.61
N ILE A 154 14.70 -8.97 14.44
CA ILE A 154 15.97 -8.26 14.25
C ILE A 154 16.93 -9.04 13.34
N ASP A 155 16.85 -10.37 13.33
CA ASP A 155 17.90 -11.27 12.83
C ASP A 155 17.40 -12.30 11.79
N ASP A 156 16.13 -12.24 11.40
CA ASP A 156 15.47 -13.15 10.45
C ASP A 156 15.36 -14.61 10.94
N SER A 157 15.62 -14.86 12.22
CA SER A 157 15.60 -16.20 12.84
C SER A 157 14.65 -16.30 14.03
N SER A 158 14.67 -15.29 14.92
CA SER A 158 13.81 -15.21 16.10
C SER A 158 12.71 -14.20 15.85
N TYR A 159 11.46 -14.65 15.85
CA TYR A 159 10.29 -13.85 15.53
C TYR A 159 9.37 -13.68 16.73
N CYS A 160 8.91 -12.45 16.90
CA CYS A 160 7.88 -12.05 17.85
C CYS A 160 6.62 -11.68 17.09
N GLY A 161 5.47 -12.19 17.54
CA GLY A 161 4.16 -11.87 16.99
C GLY A 161 3.31 -11.08 17.97
N PHE A 162 2.04 -10.94 17.61
CA PHE A 162 1.03 -10.20 18.37
C PHE A 162 -0.02 -11.15 18.97
N SER A 163 -0.81 -10.65 19.91
CA SER A 163 -1.95 -11.39 20.44
C SER A 163 -3.00 -11.59 19.36
N LEU A 164 -3.38 -12.84 19.09
CA LEU A 164 -4.40 -13.19 18.10
C LEU A 164 -5.68 -13.66 18.80
N THR A 165 -6.81 -13.04 18.47
CA THR A 165 -8.14 -13.55 18.86
C THR A 165 -8.93 -13.89 17.61
N TYR A 166 -9.50 -15.09 17.59
CA TYR A 166 -10.20 -15.64 16.45
C TYR A 166 -11.56 -16.22 16.84
N ASP A 167 -12.61 -15.77 16.17
CA ASP A 167 -13.94 -16.36 16.24
C ASP A 167 -14.18 -17.25 15.01
N SER A 168 -14.21 -18.56 15.22
CA SER A 168 -14.38 -19.56 14.18
C SER A 168 -15.84 -19.74 13.71
N THR A 169 -16.78 -18.92 14.18
CA THR A 169 -18.18 -19.03 13.79
C THR A 169 -18.35 -18.69 12.31
N ALA A 170 -18.81 -19.66 11.51
CA ALA A 170 -18.87 -19.52 10.05
C ALA A 170 -19.62 -18.26 9.57
N SER A 171 -20.66 -17.82 10.29
CA SER A 171 -21.45 -16.64 9.94
C SER A 171 -20.75 -15.30 10.24
N THR A 172 -19.62 -15.30 10.96
CA THR A 172 -18.87 -14.11 11.35
C THR A 172 -17.46 -14.07 10.76
N LEU A 173 -17.00 -15.11 10.06
CA LEU A 173 -15.64 -15.20 9.52
C LEU A 173 -15.21 -14.04 8.60
N ASN A 174 -16.14 -13.35 7.95
CA ASN A 174 -15.80 -12.19 7.11
C ASN A 174 -15.96 -10.84 7.83
N LYS A 175 -15.99 -10.85 9.18
CA LYS A 175 -16.02 -9.65 10.01
C LYS A 175 -14.64 -9.40 10.62
N ILE A 176 -14.18 -8.16 10.56
CA ILE A 176 -12.90 -7.74 11.16
C ILE A 176 -12.82 -8.12 12.64
N SER A 177 -13.92 -8.00 13.38
CA SER A 177 -13.99 -8.32 14.82
C SER A 177 -13.73 -9.79 15.15
N SER A 178 -13.84 -10.70 14.18
CA SER A 178 -13.53 -12.11 14.34
C SER A 178 -12.04 -12.44 14.20
N TRP A 179 -11.19 -11.45 13.91
CA TRP A 179 -9.77 -11.62 13.57
C TRP A 179 -8.87 -10.58 14.25
N VAL A 180 -9.05 -10.34 15.55
CA VAL A 180 -8.26 -9.33 16.26
C VAL A 180 -6.77 -9.73 16.26
N GLY A 181 -5.90 -8.78 15.92
CA GLY A 181 -4.44 -8.96 15.89
C GLY A 181 -3.89 -9.50 14.57
N PHE A 182 -4.75 -9.82 13.59
CA PHE A 182 -4.33 -10.17 12.24
C PHE A 182 -4.19 -8.91 11.38
N ALA A 183 -3.38 -9.00 10.32
CA ALA A 183 -3.45 -8.07 9.19
C ALA A 183 -4.34 -8.67 8.08
N GLY A 184 -4.62 -7.92 7.03
CA GLY A 184 -5.47 -8.40 5.94
C GLY A 184 -6.96 -8.25 6.21
N LEU A 185 -7.33 -7.22 6.98
CA LEU A 185 -8.70 -7.03 7.46
C LEU A 185 -9.35 -5.76 6.90
N ARG A 186 -8.54 -4.73 6.65
CA ARG A 186 -9.03 -3.38 6.35
C ARG A 186 -8.66 -2.95 4.93
N PRO A 187 -9.56 -2.25 4.23
CA PRO A 187 -9.28 -1.82 2.86
C PRO A 187 -8.09 -0.87 2.75
N VAL A 188 -7.49 -0.86 1.56
CA VAL A 188 -6.40 0.06 1.22
C VAL A 188 -6.97 1.30 0.56
N ILE A 189 -6.98 2.40 1.31
CA ILE A 189 -7.47 3.71 0.84
C ILE A 189 -6.32 4.51 0.22
N TYR A 190 -5.11 4.33 0.77
CA TYR A 190 -3.92 5.00 0.28
C TYR A 190 -3.57 4.51 -1.13
N ASN A 191 -3.39 5.46 -2.04
CA ASN A 191 -2.92 5.18 -3.39
C ASN A 191 -1.84 6.20 -3.72
N MET A 192 -0.60 5.73 -3.91
CA MET A 192 0.55 6.61 -4.12
C MET A 192 0.43 7.51 -5.35
N GLY A 193 -0.37 7.12 -6.35
CA GLY A 193 -0.57 7.91 -7.56
C GLY A 193 -1.79 8.83 -7.51
N SER A 194 -2.91 8.35 -6.98
CA SER A 194 -4.21 9.04 -7.12
C SER A 194 -4.82 9.55 -5.81
N ASN A 195 -4.42 9.02 -4.66
CA ASN A 195 -4.94 9.40 -3.34
C ASN A 195 -3.79 9.50 -2.34
N THR A 196 -2.99 10.56 -2.50
CA THR A 196 -1.76 10.75 -1.75
C THR A 196 -2.03 11.26 -0.34
N PHE A 197 -1.39 10.64 0.64
CA PHE A 197 -1.40 11.05 2.04
C PHE A 197 0.02 11.38 2.52
N THR A 198 0.12 12.28 3.50
CA THR A 198 1.36 12.46 4.25
C THR A 198 1.61 11.25 5.15
N LEU A 199 2.84 11.09 5.66
CA LEU A 199 3.10 10.04 6.65
C LEU A 199 2.22 10.17 7.89
N GLU A 200 1.99 11.38 8.38
CA GLU A 200 1.11 11.62 9.54
C GLU A 200 -0.34 11.22 9.25
N ASP A 201 -0.85 11.53 8.06
CA ASP A 201 -2.18 11.12 7.64
C ASP A 201 -2.34 9.60 7.70
N LEU A 202 -1.36 8.83 7.21
CA LEU A 202 -1.44 7.36 7.18
C LEU A 202 -1.62 6.74 8.56
N PHE A 203 -1.03 7.34 9.61
CA PHE A 203 -1.13 6.87 10.99
C PHE A 203 -2.24 7.58 11.80
N THR A 204 -3.07 8.38 11.14
CA THR A 204 -4.21 9.05 11.79
C THR A 204 -5.39 8.08 11.90
N SER A 205 -5.82 7.80 13.13
CA SER A 205 -7.01 7.00 13.40
C SER A 205 -8.29 7.72 12.98
N THR A 206 -9.19 6.99 12.33
CA THR A 206 -10.55 7.43 11.99
C THR A 206 -11.61 6.78 12.90
N GLY A 207 -11.18 6.02 13.91
CA GLY A 207 -12.04 5.30 14.86
C GLY A 207 -12.18 3.81 14.53
N SER A 208 -12.61 3.00 15.51
CA SER A 208 -12.85 1.55 15.35
C SER A 208 -11.65 0.76 14.77
N GLY A 209 -10.43 1.23 15.05
CA GLY A 209 -9.18 0.65 14.53
C GLY A 209 -8.89 0.96 13.06
N PHE A 210 -9.66 1.80 12.39
CA PHE A 210 -9.37 2.26 11.03
C PHE A 210 -8.36 3.41 11.03
N LEU A 211 -7.56 3.44 9.96
CA LEU A 211 -6.60 4.49 9.65
C LEU A 211 -7.06 5.24 8.41
N LYS A 212 -6.71 6.52 8.29
CA LYS A 212 -7.09 7.35 7.14
C LYS A 212 -6.59 6.79 5.81
N GLY A 213 -5.40 6.19 5.80
CA GLY A 213 -4.84 5.48 4.64
C GLY A 213 -5.35 4.06 4.45
N GLY A 214 -6.16 3.53 5.37
CA GLY A 214 -6.53 2.12 5.40
C GLY A 214 -5.41 1.22 5.95
N GLY A 215 -5.53 -0.09 5.69
CA GLY A 215 -4.61 -1.11 6.20
C GLY A 215 -4.73 -1.37 7.71
N ASP A 216 -3.89 -2.27 8.20
CA ASP A 216 -3.88 -2.75 9.58
C ASP A 216 -2.62 -2.28 10.31
N GLY A 217 -2.83 -1.48 11.37
CA GLY A 217 -1.75 -0.92 12.18
C GLY A 217 -1.32 -1.82 13.34
N PHE A 218 -0.02 -1.86 13.61
CA PHE A 218 0.61 -2.62 14.69
C PHE A 218 1.51 -1.72 15.55
N ASP A 219 1.39 -1.86 16.87
CA ASP A 219 2.21 -1.19 17.88
C ASP A 219 3.18 -2.23 18.50
N LEU A 220 4.48 -1.96 18.50
CA LEU A 220 5.47 -2.89 19.00
C LEU A 220 5.33 -3.17 20.50
N GLU A 221 4.72 -2.28 21.27
CA GLU A 221 4.41 -2.50 22.70
C GLU A 221 3.41 -3.66 22.89
N ASP A 222 2.66 -4.05 21.85
CA ASP A 222 1.71 -5.19 21.88
C ASP A 222 2.36 -6.55 21.58
N LEU A 223 3.69 -6.61 21.39
CA LEU A 223 4.40 -7.87 21.14
C LEU A 223 4.29 -8.85 22.31
N ILE A 224 3.98 -10.10 21.97
CA ILE A 224 3.89 -11.20 22.95
C ILE A 224 5.12 -12.08 22.93
N THR A 225 5.41 -12.70 24.08
CA THR A 225 6.46 -13.71 24.19
C THR A 225 5.95 -15.07 23.72
N SER A 226 6.85 -15.86 23.15
CA SER A 226 6.63 -17.24 22.72
C SER A 226 7.92 -18.05 22.87
N THR A 227 7.93 -19.31 22.45
CA THR A 227 9.15 -20.13 22.45
C THR A 227 10.25 -19.52 21.57
N SER A 228 9.91 -18.93 20.41
CA SER A 228 10.84 -18.23 19.53
C SER A 228 11.09 -16.77 19.95
N CYS A 229 10.14 -16.16 20.66
CA CYS A 229 10.22 -14.80 21.17
C CYS A 229 10.34 -14.78 22.70
N THR A 230 11.56 -14.99 23.20
CA THR A 230 11.79 -14.85 24.65
C THR A 230 11.62 -13.39 25.10
N ALA A 231 11.49 -13.15 26.41
CA ALA A 231 11.47 -11.79 26.95
C ALA A 231 12.70 -10.97 26.53
N THR A 232 13.87 -11.59 26.40
CA THR A 232 15.08 -10.94 25.90
C THR A 232 14.94 -10.54 24.43
N VAL A 233 14.47 -11.44 23.56
CA VAL A 233 14.27 -11.13 22.13
C VAL A 233 13.26 -10.00 21.97
N ARG A 234 12.12 -10.08 22.67
CA ARG A 234 11.10 -9.02 22.65
C ARG A 234 11.66 -7.69 23.12
N ASN A 235 12.33 -7.64 24.26
CA ASN A 235 12.86 -6.40 24.82
C ASN A 235 13.97 -5.79 23.93
N ASN A 236 14.71 -6.63 23.19
CA ASN A 236 15.65 -6.15 22.18
C ASN A 236 14.92 -5.47 21.01
N ILE A 237 13.79 -6.03 20.55
CA ILE A 237 12.95 -5.40 19.52
C ILE A 237 12.37 -4.08 20.04
N LEU A 238 11.83 -4.04 21.25
CA LEU A 238 11.26 -2.82 21.84
C LEU A 238 12.29 -1.70 21.98
N SER A 239 13.54 -2.03 22.31
CA SER A 239 14.60 -1.03 22.52
C SER A 239 15.33 -0.61 21.25
N SER A 240 15.51 -1.52 20.30
CA SER A 240 16.33 -1.28 19.10
C SER A 240 15.49 -1.03 17.85
N GLY A 241 14.25 -1.51 17.83
CA GLY A 241 13.43 -1.70 16.64
C GLY A 241 13.60 -3.09 16.03
N PHE A 242 12.92 -3.35 14.92
CA PHE A 242 13.06 -4.57 14.12
C PHE A 242 13.51 -4.28 12.69
N LYS A 243 14.07 -5.28 11.99
CA LYS A 243 14.53 -5.16 10.60
C LYS A 243 13.66 -5.89 9.59
N TYR A 244 13.09 -7.01 10.02
CA TYR A 244 12.40 -7.96 9.18
C TYR A 244 10.95 -8.08 9.64
N ILE A 245 10.02 -8.00 8.69
CA ILE A 245 8.63 -8.37 8.89
C ILE A 245 8.35 -9.66 8.10
N LYS A 246 7.62 -10.57 8.71
CA LYS A 246 7.15 -11.83 8.13
C LYS A 246 5.63 -11.82 8.16
N LEU A 247 5.04 -11.99 6.99
CA LEU A 247 3.60 -12.03 6.75
C LEU A 247 3.25 -13.44 6.28
N THR A 248 2.40 -14.13 7.02
CA THR A 248 2.03 -15.52 6.70
C THR A 248 0.51 -15.64 6.63
N SER A 249 -0.03 -16.20 5.54
CA SER A 249 -1.46 -16.48 5.41
C SER A 249 -1.97 -17.22 6.65
N ALA A 250 -3.07 -16.76 7.25
CA ALA A 250 -3.55 -17.36 8.51
C ALA A 250 -3.84 -18.86 8.36
N THR A 251 -4.29 -19.30 7.18
CA THR A 251 -4.53 -20.70 6.82
C THR A 251 -3.28 -21.58 6.85
N ALA A 252 -2.08 -21.00 6.82
CA ALA A 252 -0.81 -21.70 6.98
C ALA A 252 -0.36 -21.84 8.44
N ILE A 253 -1.03 -21.16 9.38
CA ILE A 253 -0.69 -21.16 10.81
C ILE A 253 -1.65 -22.05 11.58
N THR A 254 -1.11 -22.95 12.40
CA THR A 254 -1.88 -23.72 13.37
C THR A 254 -2.31 -22.81 14.52
N ASN A 255 -3.63 -22.67 14.72
CA ASN A 255 -4.20 -21.96 15.85
C ASN A 255 -3.86 -22.71 17.15
N PRO A 256 -3.12 -22.09 18.10
CA PRO A 256 -2.70 -22.76 19.33
C PRO A 256 -3.88 -23.10 20.25
N GLY A 257 -5.01 -22.41 20.14
CA GLY A 257 -6.21 -22.67 20.93
C GLY A 257 -7.03 -23.89 20.48
N THR A 258 -6.92 -24.28 19.20
CA THR A 258 -7.71 -25.40 18.64
C THR A 258 -6.87 -26.53 18.08
N GLY A 259 -5.59 -26.30 17.80
CA GLY A 259 -4.70 -27.27 17.12
C GLY A 259 -4.95 -27.40 15.61
N ASN A 260 -5.91 -26.67 15.05
CA ASN A 260 -6.22 -26.67 13.61
C ASN A 260 -5.72 -25.37 12.95
N PRO A 261 -5.49 -25.36 11.63
CA PRO A 261 -5.26 -24.12 10.90
C PRO A 261 -6.42 -23.12 11.07
N TYR A 262 -6.15 -21.82 10.95
CA TYR A 262 -7.23 -20.83 10.90
C TYR A 262 -8.10 -21.05 9.65
N THR A 263 -9.42 -20.93 9.79
CA THR A 263 -10.36 -21.19 8.69
C THR A 263 -10.38 -20.01 7.72
N TYR A 264 -10.18 -20.28 6.44
CA TYR A 264 -10.26 -19.27 5.40
C TYR A 264 -11.68 -18.64 5.32
N PRO A 265 -11.82 -17.30 5.24
CA PRO A 265 -13.12 -16.64 5.33
C PRO A 265 -13.96 -16.68 4.04
N HIS A 266 -13.39 -17.14 2.92
CA HIS A 266 -14.08 -17.25 1.63
C HIS A 266 -13.61 -18.46 0.81
N SER A 267 -14.04 -18.56 -0.45
CA SER A 267 -13.86 -19.75 -1.32
C SER A 267 -12.82 -19.56 -2.43
N PHE A 268 -11.97 -18.53 -2.36
CA PHE A 268 -10.86 -18.33 -3.31
C PHE A 268 -9.72 -19.32 -3.06
N ASP A 269 -8.80 -19.42 -4.01
CA ASP A 269 -7.70 -20.40 -4.04
C ASP A 269 -6.31 -19.80 -3.77
N ASN A 270 -6.21 -18.48 -3.57
CA ASN A 270 -5.05 -17.76 -3.04
C ASN A 270 -5.24 -17.41 -1.55
N GLY A 271 -4.16 -16.97 -0.89
CA GLY A 271 -4.20 -16.29 0.40
C GLY A 271 -4.10 -14.78 0.20
N SER A 272 -3.50 -14.08 1.16
CA SER A 272 -3.48 -12.61 1.21
C SER A 272 -2.85 -11.92 0.02
N ASP A 273 -3.44 -10.80 -0.39
CA ASP A 273 -3.04 -9.96 -1.51
C ASP A 273 -2.33 -8.69 -1.01
N ILE A 274 -1.01 -8.75 -0.86
CA ILE A 274 -0.22 -7.69 -0.22
C ILE A 274 0.08 -6.56 -1.21
N ASP A 275 -0.30 -5.34 -0.83
CA ASP A 275 0.10 -4.08 -1.48
C ASP A 275 1.41 -3.53 -0.91
N GLY A 276 1.68 -3.69 0.39
CA GLY A 276 2.94 -3.26 0.98
C GLY A 276 2.90 -3.01 2.48
N VAL A 277 4.01 -2.50 3.02
CA VAL A 277 4.15 -2.22 4.46
C VAL A 277 4.87 -0.89 4.68
N ILE A 278 4.27 0.00 5.48
CA ILE A 278 4.85 1.29 5.83
C ILE A 278 5.20 1.32 7.31
N ALA A 279 6.40 1.80 7.64
CA ALA A 279 6.80 2.13 9.00
C ALA A 279 6.58 3.62 9.30
N LYS A 280 6.21 3.94 10.54
CA LYS A 280 6.06 5.31 11.03
C LYS A 280 7.41 6.00 11.18
N SER A 281 8.44 5.25 11.56
CA SER A 281 9.79 5.76 11.71
C SER A 281 10.82 4.65 11.51
N VAL A 282 11.94 5.01 10.87
CA VAL A 282 13.07 4.11 10.62
C VAL A 282 14.40 4.81 10.94
N LYS A 283 15.41 4.05 11.39
CA LYS A 283 16.79 4.52 11.58
C LYS A 283 17.81 3.61 10.90
#